data_AF-A0A9E4ZB34-F1
#
_entry.id   AF-A0A9E4ZB34-F1
#
_cell.length_a   1.000
_cell.length_b   1.000
_cell.length_c   1.000
_cell.angle_alpha   90.00
_cell.angle_beta   90.00
_cell.angle_gamma   90.00
#
_symmetry.space_group_name_H-M   'P 1'
#
loop_
_entity.id
_entity.type
_entity.pdbx_description
1 polymer ?
#
loop_
_entity_poly.entity_id
_entity_poly.type
_entity_poly.pdbx_seq_one_letter_code
_entity_poly.pdbx_strand_id
1 'polypeptide(L)'
;MADCYVKPTVSRYLTQVEGLISEAGYQGELLVMHSSEGVMDSEKARQHPVRLIESGPAAGAFAACFYGSLLDQNDLISLDIGGTTAKTCVIEGGGLSLSNSIEV
;
A
#
# COMPACT_ATOMS: atom_id res chain seq x y z
N MET A 1 -1.61 -9.01 18.25
CA MET A 1 -0.17 -9.34 18.47
C MET A 1 0.71 -8.78 17.35
N ALA A 2 0.36 -8.99 16.08
CA ALA A 2 1.09 -8.42 14.93
C ALA A 2 1.33 -6.90 15.07
N ASP A 3 0.28 -6.10 15.33
CA ASP A 3 0.39 -4.65 15.52
C ASP A 3 1.46 -4.25 16.55
N CYS A 4 1.47 -4.84 17.74
CA CYS A 4 2.46 -4.53 18.78
C CYS A 4 3.89 -4.86 18.37
N TYR A 5 4.09 -5.86 17.51
CA TYR A 5 5.41 -6.27 17.06
C TYR A 5 5.97 -5.32 15.98
N VAL A 6 5.14 -4.88 15.02
CA VAL A 6 5.58 -3.99 13.93
C VAL A 6 5.56 -2.51 14.31
N LYS A 7 4.70 -2.11 15.27
CA LYS A 7 4.51 -0.69 15.65
C LYS A 7 5.79 0.06 15.99
N PRO A 8 6.72 -0.46 16.82
CA PRO A 8 7.93 0.28 17.17
C PRO A 8 8.83 0.54 15.96
N THR A 9 8.92 -0.44 15.05
CA THR A 9 9.77 -0.36 13.85
C THR A 9 9.17 0.60 12.83
N VAL A 10 7.89 0.46 12.52
CA VAL A 10 7.16 1.35 11.59
C VAL A 10 7.16 2.78 12.11
N SER A 11 6.91 2.98 13.41
CA SER A 11 6.90 4.32 14.00
C SER A 11 8.24 5.01 13.89
N ARG A 12 9.33 4.30 14.19
CA ARG A 12 10.69 4.86 14.05
C ARG A 12 10.99 5.23 12.60
N TYR A 13 10.63 4.36 11.66
CA TYR A 13 10.87 4.60 10.23
C TYR A 13 10.10 5.82 9.71
N LEU A 14 8.79 5.89 9.95
CA LEU A 14 7.98 7.01 9.45
C LEU A 14 8.40 8.34 10.08
N THR A 15 8.74 8.36 11.37
CA THR A 15 9.27 9.57 12.03
C THR A 15 10.60 10.00 11.42
N GLN A 16 11.49 9.06 11.09
CA GLN A 16 12.77 9.39 10.45
C GLN A 16 12.57 9.97 9.04
N VAL A 17 11.67 9.37 8.23
CA VAL A 17 11.36 9.88 6.89
C VAL A 17 10.75 11.28 6.96
N GLU A 18 9.78 11.50 7.85
CA GLU A 18 9.13 12.78 8.08
C GLU A 18 10.13 13.88 8.50
N GLY A 19 11.10 13.54 9.36
CA GLY A 19 12.21 14.43 9.70
C GLY A 19 13.07 14.80 8.50
N LEU A 20 13.51 13.81 7.72
CA LEU A 20 14.40 14.01 6.57
C LEU A 20 13.77 14.88 5.48
N ILE A 21 12.49 14.67 5.15
CA ILE A 21 11.80 15.48 4.14
C ILE A 21 11.57 16.92 4.63
N SER A 22 11.30 17.09 5.93
CA SER A 22 11.15 18.40 6.55
C SER A 22 12.47 19.17 6.55
N GLU A 23 13.58 18.52 6.89
CA GLU A 23 14.94 19.07 6.79
C GLU A 23 15.31 19.47 5.34
N ALA A 24 14.80 18.73 4.35
CA ALA A 24 14.96 19.06 2.93
C ALA A 24 14.06 20.23 2.46
N GLY A 25 13.24 20.81 3.34
CA GLY A 25 12.38 21.95 3.05
C GLY A 25 11.00 21.60 2.47
N TYR A 26 10.60 20.32 2.50
CA TYR A 26 9.24 19.92 2.10
C TYR A 26 8.21 20.39 3.14
N GLN A 27 7.17 21.10 2.69
CA GLN A 27 6.13 21.66 3.56
C GLN A 27 4.78 20.93 3.47
N GLY A 28 4.70 19.86 2.68
CA GLY A 28 3.50 19.06 2.55
C GLY A 28 3.39 17.97 3.61
N GLU A 29 2.32 17.18 3.51
CA GLU A 29 2.10 16.03 4.38
C GLU A 29 2.77 14.77 3.83
N LEU A 30 3.25 13.91 4.73
CA LEU A 30 3.71 12.57 4.38
C LEU A 30 2.50 11.62 4.32
N LEU A 31 2.16 11.21 3.10
CA LEU A 31 1.11 10.24 2.83
C LEU A 31 1.71 8.86 2.60
N VAL A 32 1.12 7.84 3.24
CA VAL A 32 1.59 6.47 3.25
C VAL A 32 0.53 5.55 2.66
N MET A 33 0.91 4.74 1.67
CA MET A 33 0.04 3.74 1.06
C MET A 33 -0.36 2.66 2.07
N HIS A 34 -1.63 2.25 2.07
CA HIS A 34 -2.12 1.16 2.91
C HIS A 34 -2.90 0.12 2.08
N SER A 35 -3.09 -1.07 2.65
CA SER A 35 -3.66 -2.23 1.96
C SER A 35 -5.14 -2.15 1.60
N SER A 36 -5.84 -1.06 1.98
CA SER A 36 -7.29 -0.90 1.77
C SER A 36 -7.60 0.29 0.88
N GLU A 37 -6.91 0.36 -0.26
CA GLU A 37 -7.29 1.18 -1.43
C GLU A 37 -6.96 2.69 -1.35
N GLY A 38 -5.89 3.07 -0.64
CA GLY A 38 -5.50 4.47 -0.67
C GLY A 38 -4.28 4.82 0.16
N VAL A 39 -4.18 6.11 0.46
CA VAL A 39 -3.13 6.68 1.29
C VAL A 39 -3.71 7.22 2.60
N MET A 40 -2.90 7.16 3.66
CA MET A 40 -3.22 7.75 4.96
C MET A 40 -2.05 8.59 5.45
N ASP A 41 -2.33 9.53 6.35
CA ASP A 41 -1.28 10.31 7.00
C ASP A 41 -0.33 9.43 7.82
N SER A 42 0.92 9.92 7.97
CA SER A 42 1.98 9.27 8.72
C SER A 42 1.56 8.94 10.17
N GLU A 43 0.74 9.80 10.79
CA GLU A 43 0.28 9.62 12.16
C GLU A 43 -0.65 8.40 12.31
N LYS A 44 -1.68 8.30 11.47
CA LYS A 44 -2.58 7.14 11.41
C LYS A 44 -1.83 5.87 11.03
N ALA A 45 -0.83 5.97 10.15
CA ALA A 45 0.02 4.84 9.80
C ALA A 45 0.81 4.30 11.01
N ARG A 46 1.28 5.17 11.91
CA ARG A 46 1.91 4.78 13.18
C ARG A 46 0.93 4.16 14.17
N GLN A 47 -0.34 4.57 14.14
CA GLN A 47 -1.39 4.04 15.02
C GLN A 47 -1.86 2.63 14.59
N HIS A 48 -1.89 2.36 13.29
CA HIS A 48 -2.38 1.10 12.69
C HIS A 48 -1.37 0.45 11.71
N PRO A 49 -0.17 0.08 12.18
CA PRO A 49 0.93 -0.37 11.32
C PRO A 49 0.66 -1.69 10.58
N VAL A 50 -0.20 -2.58 11.11
CA VAL A 50 -0.59 -3.81 10.40
C VAL A 50 -1.26 -3.51 9.04
N ARG A 51 -1.87 -2.33 8.87
CA ARG A 51 -2.50 -1.92 7.60
C ARG A 51 -1.48 -1.58 6.51
N LEU A 52 -0.20 -1.47 6.85
CA LEU A 52 0.88 -1.27 5.88
C LEU A 52 1.37 -2.59 5.29
N ILE A 53 1.10 -3.71 5.97
CA ILE A 53 1.41 -5.05 5.47
C ILE A 53 0.54 -5.29 4.23
N GLU A 54 1.16 -5.69 3.13
CA GLU A 54 0.56 -5.81 1.78
C GLU A 54 0.13 -4.50 1.08
N SER A 55 0.64 -3.33 1.50
CA SER A 55 0.42 -2.05 0.77
C SER A 55 0.93 -2.06 -0.68
N GLY A 56 1.99 -2.83 -0.97
CA GLY A 56 2.58 -2.95 -2.32
C GLY A 56 1.64 -3.61 -3.35
N PRO A 57 1.18 -4.85 -3.15
CA PRO A 57 0.23 -5.46 -4.09
C PRO A 57 -1.11 -4.71 -4.18
N ALA A 58 -1.58 -4.09 -3.10
CA ALA A 58 -2.75 -3.21 -3.16
C ALA A 58 -2.53 -2.02 -4.11
N ALA A 59 -1.32 -1.43 -4.10
CA ALA A 59 -0.95 -0.37 -5.04
C ALA A 59 -0.92 -0.84 -6.50
N GLY A 60 -0.34 -2.01 -6.76
CA GLY A 60 -0.28 -2.59 -8.11
C GLY A 60 -1.68 -2.90 -8.66
N ALA A 61 -2.55 -3.45 -7.82
CA ALA A 61 -3.92 -3.75 -8.20
C ALA A 61 -4.73 -2.48 -8.45
N PHE A 62 -4.60 -1.45 -7.60
CA PHE A 62 -5.25 -0.15 -7.81
C PHE A 62 -4.78 0.52 -9.12
N ALA A 63 -3.48 0.48 -9.40
CA ALA A 63 -2.94 1.00 -10.66
C ALA A 63 -3.51 0.25 -11.87
N ALA A 64 -3.63 -1.07 -11.80
CA ALA A 64 -4.23 -1.86 -12.85
C ALA A 64 -5.72 -1.56 -13.07
N CYS A 65 -6.52 -1.34 -12.01
CA CYS A 65 -7.90 -0.86 -12.16
C CYS A 65 -7.96 0.53 -12.82
N PHE A 66 -7.08 1.46 -12.38
CA PHE A 66 -7.02 2.81 -12.95
C PHE A 66 -6.70 2.78 -14.45
N TYR A 67 -5.65 2.05 -14.84
CA TYR A 67 -5.30 1.93 -16.26
C TYR A 67 -6.33 1.11 -17.05
N GLY A 68 -6.96 0.10 -16.43
CA GLY A 68 -8.06 -0.65 -17.03
C GLY A 68 -9.24 0.24 -17.40
N SER A 69 -9.67 1.10 -16.48
CA SER A 69 -10.71 2.09 -16.74
C SER A 69 -10.34 3.06 -17.86
N LEU A 70 -9.06 3.46 -17.98
CA LEU A 70 -8.60 4.34 -19.06
C LEU A 70 -8.57 3.65 -20.44
N LEU A 71 -8.48 2.32 -20.45
CA LEU A 71 -8.38 1.50 -21.66
C LEU A 71 -9.69 0.77 -22.02
N ASP A 72 -10.78 1.04 -21.29
CA ASP A 72 -12.05 0.32 -21.35
C ASP A 72 -11.88 -1.21 -21.19
N GLN A 73 -10.92 -1.62 -20.35
CA GLN A 73 -10.65 -3.02 -19.99
C GLN A 73 -10.95 -3.23 -18.50
N ASN A 74 -12.05 -3.94 -18.21
CA ASN A 74 -12.51 -4.13 -16.84
C ASN A 74 -12.10 -5.48 -16.22
N ASP A 75 -11.64 -6.42 -17.05
CA ASP A 75 -11.17 -7.74 -16.61
C ASP A 75 -9.67 -7.86 -16.89
N LEU A 76 -8.87 -7.87 -15.83
CA LEU A 76 -7.41 -7.74 -15.92
C LEU A 76 -6.70 -8.63 -14.91
N ILE A 77 -5.46 -8.99 -15.22
CA ILE A 77 -4.53 -9.60 -14.28
C ILE A 77 -3.33 -8.68 -14.15
N SER A 78 -3.05 -8.21 -12.93
CA SER A 78 -1.84 -7.45 -12.63
C SER A 78 -0.76 -8.38 -12.12
N LEU A 79 0.46 -8.23 -12.61
CA LEU A 79 1.61 -9.03 -12.21
C LEU A 79 2.78 -8.09 -11.82
N ASP A 80 3.18 -8.13 -10.56
CA ASP A 80 4.32 -7.40 -10.00
C ASP A 80 5.45 -8.38 -9.70
N ILE A 81 6.54 -8.32 -10.47
CA ILE A 81 7.68 -9.22 -10.33
C ILE A 81 8.89 -8.40 -9.89
N GLY A 82 9.36 -8.67 -8.66
CA GLY A 82 10.66 -8.23 -8.17
C GLY A 82 11.73 -9.32 -8.29
N GLY A 83 12.93 -9.05 -7.79
CA GLY A 83 14.04 -10.02 -7.79
C GLY A 83 13.89 -11.20 -6.82
N THR A 84 12.84 -11.23 -6.00
CA THR A 84 12.62 -12.27 -4.98
C THR A 84 11.18 -12.78 -4.99
N THR A 85 10.22 -11.89 -5.22
CA THR A 85 8.80 -12.18 -5.13
C THR A 85 8.09 -11.80 -6.42
N ALA A 86 7.11 -12.63 -6.81
CA ALA A 86 6.13 -12.30 -7.82
C ALA A 86 4.76 -12.27 -7.14
N LYS A 87 3.97 -11.23 -7.41
CA LYS A 87 2.62 -11.06 -6.87
C LYS A 87 1.64 -10.87 -8.01
N THR A 88 0.48 -11.51 -7.91
CA THR A 88 -0.57 -11.45 -8.92
C THR A 88 -1.87 -11.00 -8.27
N CYS A 89 -2.64 -10.15 -8.96
CA CYS A 89 -4.00 -9.77 -8.57
C CYS A 89 -4.93 -9.94 -9.78
N VAL A 90 -6.15 -10.40 -9.53
CA VAL A 90 -7.20 -10.55 -10.53
C VAL A 90 -8.23 -9.45 -10.29
N ILE A 91 -8.57 -8.73 -11.35
CA ILE A 91 -9.54 -7.64 -11.38
C ILE A 91 -10.67 -8.09 -12.28
N GLU A 92 -11.88 -8.09 -11.76
CA GLU A 92 -13.09 -8.46 -12.49
C GLU A 92 -14.09 -7.31 -12.42
N GLY A 93 -14.66 -6.92 -13.56
CA GLY A 93 -15.65 -5.85 -13.64
C GLY A 93 -15.15 -4.46 -13.19
N GLY A 94 -13.83 -4.22 -13.25
CA GLY A 94 -13.21 -2.95 -12.86
C GLY A 94 -13.08 -2.75 -11.34
N GLY A 95 -13.46 -3.76 -10.55
CA GLY A 95 -13.37 -3.75 -9.09
C GLY A 95 -12.24 -4.63 -8.58
N LEU A 96 -11.64 -4.23 -7.45
CA LEU A 96 -10.71 -5.07 -6.72
C LEU A 96 -11.47 -6.19 -6.01
N SER A 97 -11.17 -7.44 -6.36
CA SER A 97 -11.70 -8.59 -5.61
C SER A 97 -10.83 -8.81 -4.37
N LEU A 98 -11.27 -8.23 -3.24
CA LEU A 98 -10.61 -8.39 -1.95
C LEU A 98 -10.85 -9.82 -1.43
N SER A 99 -9.89 -10.72 -1.65
CA SER A 99 -9.87 -11.99 -0.93
C SER A 99 -9.34 -11.76 0.48
N ASN A 100 -10.22 -11.80 1.49
CA ASN A 100 -9.90 -11.55 2.91
C ASN A 100 -9.09 -12.69 3.59
N SER A 101 -8.43 -13.55 2.82
CA SER A 101 -7.60 -14.64 3.32
C SER A 101 -6.12 -14.28 3.16
N ILE A 102 -5.53 -13.71 4.22
CA ILE A 102 -4.07 -13.65 4.36
C ILE A 102 -3.64 -15.06 4.79
N GLU A 103 -3.00 -15.80 3.90
CA GLU A 103 -2.21 -16.96 4.32
C GLU A 103 -0.87 -16.40 4.86
N VAL A 104 -0.62 -16.64 6.15
CA VAL A 104 0.63 -16.29 6.84
C VAL A 104 1.55 -17.49 6.84
#